data_AF-A0A1G1WIA7-F1
#
_entry.id   AF-A0A1G1WIA7-F1
#
_cell.length_a   1.000
_cell.length_b   1.000
_cell.length_c   1.000
_cell.angle_alpha   90.00
_cell.angle_beta   90.00
_cell.angle_gamma   90.00
#
_symmetry.space_group_name_H-M   'P 1'
#
loop_
_entity.id
_entity.type
_entity.pdbx_description
1 polymer ?
#
loop_
_entity_poly.entity_id
_entity_poly.type
_entity_poly.pdbx_seq_one_letter_code
_entity_poly.pdbx_strand_id
1 'polypeptide(L)'
;MEPSLVKLIKTNVDVGSNLDLWTQVFLLVVLAIYTIFAFLVQKQVGILNRSIKTPKERLMNTLAQTHLLVAIVLLIATIGAIAL
;
A
#
# COMPACT_ATOMS: atom_id res chain seq x y z
N MET A 1 -27.74 25.72 24.38
CA MET A 1 -26.56 24.82 24.39
C MET A 1 -25.35 25.68 24.76
N GLU A 2 -24.59 25.32 25.79
CA GLU A 2 -23.45 26.14 26.23
C GLU A 2 -22.35 26.25 25.16
N PRO A 3 -21.73 27.43 24.96
CA PRO A 3 -20.64 27.62 24.00
C PRO A 3 -19.44 26.68 24.23
N SER A 4 -19.21 26.28 25.48
CA SER A 4 -18.16 25.34 25.90
C SER A 4 -18.37 23.95 25.32
N LEU A 5 -19.61 23.43 25.34
CA LEU A 5 -19.96 22.12 24.82
C LEU A 5 -19.87 22.06 23.29
N VAL A 6 -20.28 23.14 22.60
CA VAL A 6 -20.12 23.26 21.14
C VAL A 6 -18.64 23.20 20.75
N LYS A 7 -17.78 23.90 21.48
CA LYS A 7 -16.34 23.92 21.23
C LYS A 7 -15.72 22.54 21.44
N LEU A 8 -16.05 21.87 22.55
CA LEU A 8 -15.56 20.54 22.86
C LEU A 8 -15.95 19.51 21.79
N ILE A 9 -17.20 19.54 21.32
CA ILE A 9 -17.68 18.64 20.26
C ILE A 9 -16.91 18.90 18.96
N LYS A 10 -16.77 20.18 18.55
CA LYS A 10 -16.00 20.52 17.35
C LYS A 10 -14.55 20.03 17.42
N THR A 11 -13.85 20.29 18.53
CA THR A 11 -12.45 19.87 18.68
C THR A 11 -12.30 18.34 18.62
N ASN A 12 -13.21 17.58 19.24
CA ASN A 12 -13.15 16.11 19.17
C ASN A 12 -13.44 15.57 17.77
N VAL A 13 -14.42 16.16 17.07
CA VAL A 13 -14.75 15.80 15.68
C VAL A 13 -13.56 16.12 14.76
N ASP A 14 -12.98 17.31 14.89
CA ASP A 14 -11.83 17.76 14.08
C ASP A 14 -10.60 16.88 14.30
N VAL A 15 -10.31 16.48 15.56
CA VAL A 15 -9.19 15.58 15.86
C VAL A 15 -9.44 14.20 15.25
N GLY A 16 -10.65 13.66 15.36
CA GLY A 16 -11.01 12.37 14.77
C GLY A 16 -10.85 12.35 13.26
N SER A 17 -11.36 13.36 12.56
CA SER A 17 -11.26 13.45 11.09
C SER A 17 -9.83 13.66 10.61
N ASN A 18 -9.03 14.44 11.34
CA ASN A 18 -7.62 14.65 10.98
C ASN A 18 -6.80 13.37 11.16
N LEU A 19 -7.01 12.61 12.25
CA LEU A 19 -6.33 11.34 12.48
C LEU A 19 -6.65 10.30 11.40
N ASP A 20 -7.90 10.26 10.93
CA ASP A 20 -8.32 9.38 9.84
C ASP A 20 -7.57 9.72 8.53
N LEU A 21 -7.55 11.01 8.15
CA LEU A 21 -6.82 11.47 6.97
C LEU A 21 -5.32 11.14 7.03
N TRP A 22 -4.67 11.37 8.17
CA TRP A 22 -3.25 11.05 8.34
C TRP A 22 -2.97 9.55 8.22
N THR A 23 -3.87 8.72 8.75
CA THR A 23 -3.75 7.26 8.65
C THR A 23 -3.86 6.81 7.19
N GLN A 24 -4.81 7.37 6.43
CA GLN A 24 -4.98 7.07 5.01
C GLN A 24 -3.75 7.47 4.17
N VAL A 25 -3.22 8.68 4.38
CA VAL A 25 -2.01 9.16 3.71
C VAL A 25 -0.81 8.27 4.05
N PHE A 26 -0.63 7.92 5.33
CA PHE A 26 0.46 7.04 5.75
C PHE A 26 0.38 5.67 5.10
N LEU A 27 -0.80 5.04 5.10
CA LEU A 27 -1.01 3.74 4.46
C LEU A 27 -0.73 3.80 2.95
N LEU A 28 -1.14 4.87 2.28
CA LEU A 28 -0.87 5.06 0.85
C LEU A 28 0.63 5.13 0.56
N VAL A 29 1.39 5.87 1.39
CA VAL A 29 2.85 5.95 1.26
C VAL A 29 3.51 4.59 1.48
N VAL A 30 3.12 3.87 2.54
CA VAL A 30 3.64 2.53 2.84
C VAL A 30 3.37 1.57 1.68
N LEU A 31 2.18 1.60 1.11
CA LEU A 31 1.78 0.72 0.02
C LEU A 31 2.47 1.07 -1.31
N ALA A 32 2.72 2.36 -1.56
CA ALA A 32 3.52 2.81 -2.70
C ALA A 32 4.97 2.28 -2.60
N ILE A 33 5.60 2.40 -1.42
CA ILE A 33 6.94 1.85 -1.17
C ILE A 33 6.94 0.32 -1.32
N TYR A 34 5.93 -0.36 -0.78
CA TYR A 34 5.78 -1.81 -0.91
C TYR A 34 5.65 -2.26 -2.37
N THR A 35 4.95 -1.48 -3.20
CA THR A 35 4.82 -1.77 -4.64
C THR A 35 6.16 -1.63 -5.36
N ILE A 36 6.96 -0.62 -5.01
CA ILE A 36 8.34 -0.49 -5.51
C ILE A 36 9.17 -1.70 -5.10
N PHE A 37 9.07 -2.13 -3.85
CA PHE A 37 9.75 -3.33 -3.36
C PHE A 37 9.34 -4.58 -4.17
N ALA A 38 8.05 -4.79 -4.43
CA ALA A 38 7.58 -5.92 -5.25
C ALA A 38 8.16 -5.88 -6.68
N PHE A 39 8.30 -4.69 -7.27
CA PHE A 39 8.94 -4.53 -8.58
C PHE A 39 10.42 -4.92 -8.55
N LEU A 40 11.15 -4.54 -7.48
CA LEU A 40 12.54 -4.92 -7.29
C LEU A 40 12.70 -6.43 -7.12
N VAL A 41 11.80 -7.09 -6.38
CA VAL A 41 11.79 -8.56 -6.23
C VAL A 41 11.60 -9.23 -7.58
N GLN A 42 10.66 -8.77 -8.40
CA GLN A 42 10.46 -9.29 -9.76
C GLN A 42 11.74 -9.19 -10.61
N LYS A 43 12.45 -8.06 -10.54
CA LYS A 43 13.72 -7.88 -11.23
C LYS A 43 14.80 -8.82 -10.70
N GLN A 44 14.89 -9.00 -9.38
CA GLN A 44 15.86 -9.88 -8.73
C GLN A 44 15.64 -11.34 -9.12
N VAL A 45 14.39 -11.81 -9.16
CA VAL A 45 14.05 -13.16 -9.60
C VAL A 45 14.44 -13.36 -11.07
N GLY A 46 14.19 -12.37 -11.93
CA GLY A 46 14.64 -12.41 -13.33
C GLY A 46 16.17 -12.50 -13.48
N ILE A 47 16.93 -11.78 -12.65
CA ILE A 47 18.40 -11.86 -12.63
C ILE A 47 18.85 -13.24 -12.12
N LEU A 48 18.28 -13.71 -11.00
CA LEU A 48 18.60 -14.99 -10.39
C LEU A 48 18.38 -16.15 -11.37
N ASN A 49 17.26 -16.17 -12.06
CA ASN A 49 16.92 -17.21 -13.03
C ASN A 49 17.85 -17.22 -14.25
N ARG A 50 18.40 -16.04 -14.64
CA ARG A 50 19.44 -15.96 -15.68
C ARG A 50 20.80 -16.45 -15.18
N SER A 51 21.14 -16.17 -13.93
CA SER A 51 22.43 -16.53 -13.33
C SER A 51 22.50 -17.99 -12.90
N ILE A 52 21.38 -18.57 -12.45
CA ILE A 52 21.30 -19.92 -11.91
C ILE A 52 20.12 -20.64 -12.58
N LYS A 53 20.42 -21.57 -13.49
CA LYS A 53 19.41 -22.44 -14.09
C LYS A 53 18.86 -23.39 -13.02
N THR A 54 17.81 -22.96 -12.33
CA THR A 54 17.13 -23.78 -11.34
C THR A 54 15.93 -24.49 -11.97
N PRO A 55 15.62 -25.75 -11.58
CA PRO A 55 14.45 -26.47 -12.07
C PRO A 55 13.11 -25.75 -11.79
N LYS A 56 13.10 -24.77 -10.89
CA LYS A 56 11.92 -24.03 -10.43
C LYS A 56 11.84 -22.59 -10.98
N GLU A 57 12.64 -22.25 -11.99
CA GLU A 57 12.66 -20.91 -12.61
C GLU A 57 11.24 -20.39 -12.96
N ARG A 58 10.43 -21.24 -13.62
CA ARG A 58 9.06 -20.87 -14.01
C ARG A 58 8.19 -20.55 -12.80
N LEU A 59 8.27 -21.35 -11.74
CA LEU A 59 7.51 -21.13 -10.51
C LEU A 59 7.92 -19.83 -9.84
N MET A 60 9.23 -19.56 -9.72
CA MET A 60 9.73 -18.32 -9.12
C MET A 60 9.30 -17.09 -9.91
N ASN A 61 9.39 -17.12 -11.24
CA ASN A 61 8.92 -16.05 -12.10
C ASN A 61 7.41 -15.81 -11.93
N THR A 62 6.59 -16.87 -11.90
CA THR A 62 5.15 -16.73 -11.69
C THR A 62 4.83 -16.13 -10.32
N LEU A 63 5.45 -16.60 -9.24
CA LEU A 63 5.22 -16.06 -7.90
C LEU A 63 5.59 -14.59 -7.81
N ALA A 64 6.72 -14.19 -8.40
CA ALA A 64 7.16 -12.80 -8.37
C ALA A 64 6.28 -11.89 -9.23
N GLN A 65 5.77 -12.37 -10.38
CA GLN A 65 4.79 -11.64 -11.20
C GLN A 65 3.45 -11.50 -10.47
N THR A 66 2.96 -12.57 -9.85
CA THR A 66 1.71 -12.54 -9.07
C THR A 66 1.85 -11.61 -7.87
N HIS A 67 2.98 -11.64 -7.16
CA HIS A 67 3.26 -10.73 -6.05
C HIS A 67 3.23 -9.26 -6.47
N LEU A 68 3.88 -8.92 -7.58
CA LEU A 68 3.84 -7.57 -8.16
C LEU A 68 2.42 -7.17 -8.57
N LEU A 69 1.67 -8.06 -9.23
CA LEU A 69 0.30 -7.80 -9.64
C LEU A 69 -0.60 -7.51 -8.43
N VAL A 70 -0.50 -8.32 -7.37
CA VAL A 70 -1.27 -8.11 -6.14
C VAL A 70 -0.91 -6.79 -5.49
N ALA A 71 0.37 -6.41 -5.43
CA ALA A 71 0.79 -5.12 -4.88
C ALA A 71 0.19 -3.94 -5.66
N ILE A 72 0.20 -4.00 -7.00
CA ILE A 72 -0.41 -2.97 -7.86
C ILE A 72 -1.92 -2.89 -7.65
N VAL A 73 -2.62 -4.04 -7.62
CA VAL A 73 -4.07 -4.08 -7.41
C VAL A 73 -4.43 -3.50 -6.04
N LEU A 74 -3.68 -3.84 -4.99
CA LEU A 74 -3.90 -3.27 -3.65
C LEU A 74 -3.69 -1.76 -3.64
N LEU A 75 -2.65 -1.26 -4.32
CA LEU A 75 -2.40 0.19 -4.42
C LEU A 75 -3.56 0.91 -5.11
N ILE A 76 -4.02 0.41 -6.25
CA ILE A 76 -5.15 0.98 -6.99
C ILE A 76 -6.43 0.91 -6.15
N ALA A 77 -6.72 -0.23 -5.51
CA ALA A 77 -7.89 -0.39 -4.66
C ALA A 77 -7.87 0.59 -3.47
N THR A 78 -6.70 0.82 -2.88
CA THR A 78 -6.53 1.76 -1.75
C THR A 78 -6.72 3.20 -2.21
N ILE A 79 -6.16 3.59 -3.36
CA ILE A 79 -6.40 4.90 -3.97
C ILE A 79 -7.89 5.09 -4.23
N GLY A 80 -8.56 4.09 -4.82
CA GLY A 80 -10.00 4.13 -5.08
C GLY A 80 -10.83 4.26 -3.81
N ALA A 81 -10.46 3.56 -2.74
CA ALA A 81 -11.14 3.61 -1.45
C ALA A 81 -10.98 4.95 -0.72
N ILE A 82 -9.87 5.67 -0.94
CA ILE A 82 -9.64 7.00 -0.37
C ILE A 82 -10.31 8.10 -1.22
N ALA A 83 -10.46 7.89 -2.52
CA ALA A 83 -10.99 8.88 -3.46
C ALA A 83 -12.52 8.92 -3.56
N LEU A 84 -13.23 7.95 -2.98
CA LEU A 84 -14.69 7.81 -2.95
C LEU A 84 -15.25 8.23 -1.59
#